data_AF-A0A8T5IJ13-F1
#
_entry.id   AF-A0A8T5IJ13-F1
#
_cell.length_a   1.000
_cell.length_b   1.000
_cell.length_c   1.000
_cell.angle_alpha   90.00
_cell.angle_beta   90.00
_cell.angle_gamma   90.00
#
_symmetry.space_group_name_H-M   'P 1'
#
loop_
_entity.id
_entity.type
_entity.pdbx_description
1 polymer ?
#
loop_
_entity_poly.entity_id
_entity_poly.type
_entity_poly.pdbx_seq_one_letter_code
_entity_poly.pdbx_strand_id
1 'polypeptide(L)' 'MVKKCLYCSCELNESSVIEFCRKCGVGVFGEKMLNAIVTNMEEAREKGDLCHQTDPFQ' A
#
# COMPACT_ATOMS: atom_id res chain seq x y z
N MET A 1 0.53 4.76 13.53
CA MET A 1 1.47 5.77 12.99
C MET A 1 0.90 6.23 11.67
N VAL A 2 0.74 7.54 11.46
CA VAL A 2 0.10 8.05 10.24
C VAL A 2 0.91 7.66 9.02
N LYS A 3 0.34 6.81 8.15
CA LYS A 3 0.96 6.42 6.90
C LYS A 3 0.94 7.62 5.94
N LYS A 4 2.02 7.84 5.20
CA LYS A 4 2.12 8.94 4.23
C LYS A 4 2.48 8.42 2.85
N CYS A 5 1.98 9.10 1.83
CA CYS A 5 2.33 8.82 0.45
C CYS A 5 3.81 9.12 0.20
N LEU A 6 4.55 8.14 -0.30
CA LEU A 6 5.96 8.24 -0.66
C LEU A 6 6.26 9.39 -1.64
N TYR A 7 5.31 9.72 -2.52
CA TYR A 7 5.52 10.71 -3.56
C TYR A 7 5.09 12.13 -3.19
N CYS A 8 3.92 12.29 -2.55
CA CYS A 8 3.36 13.61 -2.27
C CYS A 8 3.18 13.91 -0.79
N SER A 9 3.57 13.00 0.10
CA SER A 9 3.48 13.12 1.56
C SER A 9 2.06 13.33 2.12
N CYS A 10 1.02 13.17 1.30
CA CYS A 10 -0.35 13.22 1.81
C CYS A 10 -0.62 12.04 2.75
N GLU A 11 -1.56 12.21 3.66
CA GLU A 11 -1.97 11.15 4.57
C GLU A 11 -2.61 9.99 3.80
N LEU A 12 -2.29 8.78 4.25
CA LEU A 12 -2.84 7.51 3.77
C LEU A 12 -3.53 6.81 4.94
N ASN A 13 -4.46 5.93 4.61
CA ASN A 13 -5.03 5.04 5.62
C ASN A 13 -3.94 4.13 6.17
N GLU A 14 -3.85 4.00 7.51
CA GLU A 14 -2.92 3.09 8.17
C GLU A 14 -3.13 1.63 7.73
N SER A 15 -4.34 1.23 7.35
CA SER A 15 -4.65 -0.11 6.85
C SER A 15 -4.30 -0.34 5.37
N SER A 16 -3.75 0.67 4.67
CA SER A 16 -3.39 0.53 3.26
C SER A 16 -2.21 -0.41 3.07
N VAL A 17 -2.30 -1.36 2.13
CA VAL A 17 -1.18 -2.26 1.75
C VAL A 17 -0.11 -1.59 0.89
N ILE A 18 -0.34 -0.37 0.41
CA ILE A 18 0.58 0.40 -0.44
C ILE A 18 1.02 1.69 0.24
N GLU A 19 2.21 2.21 -0.11
CA GLU A 19 2.80 3.41 0.48
C GLU A 19 2.64 4.67 -0.39
N PHE A 20 1.69 4.66 -1.32
CA PHE A 20 1.42 5.81 -2.18
C PHE A 20 -0.07 6.02 -2.38
N CYS A 21 -0.48 7.26 -2.62
CA CYS A 21 -1.89 7.57 -2.84
C CYS A 21 -2.32 7.17 -4.26
N ARG A 22 -3.63 7.03 -4.47
CA ARG A 22 -4.20 6.67 -5.77
C ARG A 22 -3.74 7.61 -6.89
N LYS A 23 -3.72 8.93 -6.64
CA LYS A 23 -3.31 9.93 -7.64
C LYS A 23 -1.88 9.69 -8.12
N CYS A 24 -0.93 9.51 -7.20
CA CYS A 24 0.46 9.24 -7.54
C CYS A 24 0.63 7.85 -8.17
N GLY A 25 -0.04 6.83 -7.62
CA GLY A 25 -0.02 5.47 -8.18
C GLY A 25 -0.52 5.42 -9.63
N VAL A 26 -1.63 6.09 -9.95
CA VAL A 26 -2.12 6.20 -11.33
C VAL A 26 -1.12 6.94 -12.21
N GLY A 27 -0.50 8.01 -11.70
CA GLY A 27 0.51 8.77 -12.44
C GLY A 27 1.76 7.99 -12.81
N VAL A 28 2.18 7.03 -11.97
CA VAL A 28 3.39 6.21 -12.20
C VAL A 28 3.07 4.94 -12.98
N PHE A 29 2.00 4.23 -12.61
CA PHE A 29 1.71 2.89 -13.12
C PHE A 29 0.56 2.84 -14.13
N GLY A 30 -0.29 3.87 -14.18
CA GLY A 30 -1.58 3.82 -14.88
C GLY A 30 -2.64 3.03 -14.11
N GLU A 31 -3.92 3.22 -14.46
CA GLU A 31 -5.04 2.71 -13.68
C GLU A 31 -5.11 1.17 -13.63
N LYS A 32 -4.92 0.50 -14.76
CA LYS A 32 -4.98 -0.97 -14.83
C LYS A 32 -3.88 -1.63 -13.99
N MET A 33 -2.65 -1.13 -14.11
CA MET A 33 -1.51 -1.67 -13.37
C MET A 33 -1.65 -1.38 -11.88
N LEU A 34 -2.07 -0.16 -11.51
CA LEU A 34 -2.33 0.19 -10.12
C LEU A 34 -3.33 -0.76 -9.48
N ASN A 35 -4.44 -1.04 -10.16
CA ASN A 35 -5.46 -1.97 -9.66
C ASN A 35 -4.87 -3.37 -9.45
N ALA A 36 -4.09 -3.89 -10.41
CA ALA A 36 -3.43 -5.18 -10.26
C ALA A 36 -2.43 -5.22 -9.09
N ILE A 37 -1.64 -4.16 -8.90
CA ILE A 37 -0.71 -4.04 -7.76
C ILE A 37 -1.48 -4.09 -6.45
N VAL A 38 -2.54 -3.28 -6.31
CA VAL A 38 -3.33 -3.24 -5.07
C VAL A 38 -3.99 -4.60 -4.80
N THR A 39 -4.63 -5.20 -5.80
CA THR A 39 -5.25 -6.53 -5.64
C THR A 39 -4.22 -7.58 -5.22
N ASN A 40 -3.08 -7.66 -5.88
CA ASN A 40 -2.05 -8.66 -5.54
C ASN A 40 -1.48 -8.44 -4.13
N MET A 41 -1.28 -7.19 -3.71
CA MET A 41 -0.79 -6.87 -2.36
C MET A 41 -1.82 -7.19 -1.28
N GLU A 42 -3.11 -6.98 -1.57
CA GLU A 42 -4.21 -7.38 -0.68
C GLU A 42 -4.31 -8.90 -0.55
N GLU A 43 -4.22 -9.64 -1.66
CA GLU A 43 -4.19 -11.10 -1.62
C GLU A 43 -2.97 -11.65 -0.86
N ALA A 44 -1.80 -11.05 -1.05
CA ALA A 44 -0.59 -11.40 -0.32
C ALA A 44 -0.74 -11.14 1.19
N ARG A 45 -1.42 -10.05 1.57
CA ARG A 45 -1.79 -9.79 2.96
C ARG A 45 -2.67 -10.91 3.52
N GLU A 46 -3.72 -11.28 2.81
CA GLU A 46 -4.65 -12.34 3.26
C GLU A 46 -3.95 -13.70 3.40
N LYS A 47 -2.96 -13.99 2.55
CA LYS A 47 -2.15 -15.21 2.60
C LYS A 47 -1.07 -15.20 3.69
N GLY A 48 -0.79 -14.05 4.30
CA GLY A 48 0.32 -13.90 5.24
C GLY A 48 1.70 -13.83 4.56
N ASP A 49 1.74 -13.55 3.26
CA ASP A 49 2.97 -13.44 2.48
C ASP A 49 3.68 -12.09 2.69
N LEU A 50 3.04 -11.15 3.39
CA LEU A 50 3.64 -9.85 3.75
C LEU A 50 4.40 -9.95 5.07
N CYS A 51 5.72 -9.79 5.00
CA CYS A 51 6.67 -10.04 6.09
C CYS A 51 6.59 -9.08 7.30
N HIS A 52 5.66 -8.12 7.33
CA HIS A 52 5.61 -7.03 8.34
C HIS A 52 4.25 -6.95 9.06
N GLN A 53 3.51 -8.04 9.11
CA GLN A 53 2.27 -8.09 9.88
C GLN A 53 2.58 -8.58 11.30
N THR A 54 2.55 -7.63 12.23
CA THR A 54 2.82 -7.76 13.67
C THR A 54 4.29 -7.93 14.05
N ASP A 55 4.91 -6.82 14.45
CA ASP A 55 6.09 -6.86 15.33
C ASP A 55 5.59 -7.18 16.75
N PRO A 56 5.96 -8.31 17.39
CA PRO A 56 5.53 -8.62 18.75
C PRO A 56 6.33 -7.87 19.82
N PHE A 57 7.31 -7.02 19.45
CA PHE A 57 8.31 -6.47 20.36
C PHE A 57 8.50 -4.95 20.25
N GLN A 58 7.42 -4.16 20.34
CA GLN A 58 7.53 -2.73 20.62
C GLN A 58 6.58 -2.26 21.72
#